data_AF-A0A395NMX9-F1
#
_entry.id   AF-A0A395NMX9-F1
#
_cell.length_a   1.000
_cell.length_b   1.000
_cell.length_c   1.000
_cell.angle_alpha   90.00
_cell.angle_beta   90.00
_cell.angle_gamma   90.00
#
_symmetry.space_group_name_H-M   'P 1'
#
loop_
_entity.id
_entity.type
_entity.pdbx_description
1 polymer ?
#
loop_
_entity_poly.entity_id
_entity_poly.type
_entity_poly.pdbx_seq_one_letter_code
_entity_poly.pdbx_strand_id
1 'polypeptide(L)'
;MAPQKALRDWLYLFIIGTQLFGMLALDLVAFYPKSLYQAPSSPLHFLLSLRAFYVSSTGDPFFAHQSHQPWFEVFLYIEGLVQLPLAAYLVSQLASKKASSGPTELAGLAFGSVTFMGSAACCFELWHMGEDMVSAEKKGALLYGTYLPFAVIPALLAVDMYLRLLPRVQQSDAKAKTQ
;
A
#
# COMPACT_ATOMS: atom_id res chain seq x y z
N MET A 1 -0.26 16.56 29.96
CA MET A 1 -0.56 15.17 29.56
C MET A 1 -0.25 15.04 28.07
N ALA A 2 0.54 14.05 27.67
CA ALA A 2 0.75 13.80 26.24
C ALA A 2 -0.59 13.40 25.60
N PRO A 3 -0.94 13.91 24.41
CA PRO A 3 -2.18 13.52 23.75
C PRO A 3 -2.20 12.01 23.53
N GLN A 4 -3.30 11.38 23.95
CA GLN A 4 -3.50 9.94 23.83
C GLN A 4 -3.67 9.58 22.35
N LYS A 5 -3.04 8.47 21.93
CA LYS A 5 -3.12 7.95 20.57
C LYS A 5 -4.58 7.66 20.20
N ALA A 6 -5.00 8.14 19.02
CA ALA A 6 -6.36 7.93 18.55
C ALA A 6 -6.56 6.47 18.11
N LEU A 7 -7.76 5.91 18.32
CA LEU A 7 -8.08 4.54 17.92
C LEU A 7 -7.89 4.30 16.41
N ARG A 8 -8.22 5.30 15.58
CA ARG A 8 -7.97 5.29 14.14
C ARG A 8 -6.50 5.06 13.76
N ASP A 9 -5.55 5.48 14.60
CA ASP A 9 -4.11 5.27 14.32
C ASP A 9 -3.72 3.79 14.47
N TRP A 10 -4.41 3.03 15.31
CA TRP A 10 -4.25 1.58 15.40
C TRP A 10 -4.84 0.86 14.19
N LEU A 11 -5.98 1.34 13.69
CA LEU A 11 -6.57 0.84 12.46
C LEU A 11 -5.63 1.07 11.27
N TYR A 12 -5.07 2.29 11.15
CA TYR A 12 -4.07 2.58 10.11
C TYR A 12 -2.81 1.71 10.25
N LEU A 13 -2.32 1.48 11.48
CA LEU A 13 -1.19 0.57 11.70
C LEU A 13 -1.49 -0.84 11.17
N PHE A 14 -2.67 -1.38 11.48
CA PHE A 14 -3.05 -2.72 11.03
C PHE A 14 -3.12 -2.82 9.50
N ILE A 15 -3.74 -1.82 8.86
CA ILE A 15 -3.93 -1.80 7.41
C ILE A 15 -2.59 -1.59 6.69
N ILE A 16 -1.82 -0.59 7.08
CA ILE A 16 -0.51 -0.29 6.46
C ILE A 16 0.47 -1.44 6.74
N GLY A 17 0.40 -2.08 7.91
CA GLY A 17 1.20 -3.26 8.22
C GLY A 17 0.85 -4.45 7.33
N THR A 18 -0.44 -4.69 7.10
CA THR A 18 -0.91 -5.73 6.15
C THR A 18 -0.44 -5.42 4.73
N GLN A 19 -0.51 -4.16 4.32
CA GLN A 19 -0.06 -3.74 2.99
C GLN A 19 1.46 -3.87 2.83
N LEU A 20 2.25 -3.46 3.85
CA LEU A 20 3.70 -3.64 3.88
C LEU A 20 4.08 -5.12 3.75
N PHE A 21 3.34 -6.00 4.42
CA PHE A 21 3.54 -7.44 4.24
C PHE A 21 3.24 -7.88 2.81
N GLY A 22 2.12 -7.44 2.22
CA GLY A 22 1.77 -7.71 0.82
C GLY A 22 2.86 -7.28 -0.17
N MET A 23 3.35 -6.04 -0.02
CA MET A 23 4.44 -5.50 -0.84
C MET A 23 5.69 -6.39 -0.81
N LEU A 24 6.09 -6.86 0.37
CA LEU A 24 7.27 -7.71 0.53
C LEU A 24 7.03 -9.16 0.07
N ALA A 25 5.84 -9.69 0.31
CA ALA A 25 5.53 -11.10 0.11
C ALA A 25 4.99 -11.44 -1.29
N LEU A 26 4.46 -10.47 -2.02
CA LEU A 26 3.87 -10.66 -3.35
C LEU A 26 4.48 -9.70 -4.37
N ASP A 27 4.37 -8.40 -4.13
CA ASP A 27 4.57 -7.39 -5.18
C ASP A 27 6.04 -7.26 -5.58
N LEU A 28 6.92 -7.11 -4.59
CA LEU A 28 8.34 -6.87 -4.80
C LEU A 28 9.18 -8.14 -4.96
N VAL A 29 8.56 -9.32 -4.86
CA VAL A 29 9.26 -10.62 -5.01
C VAL A 29 9.95 -10.72 -6.35
N ALA A 30 9.37 -10.13 -7.40
CA ALA A 30 9.97 -10.09 -8.74
C ALA A 30 11.33 -9.37 -8.76
N PHE A 31 11.57 -8.41 -7.85
CA PHE A 31 12.82 -7.66 -7.74
C PHE A 31 13.83 -8.29 -6.79
N TYR A 32 13.46 -9.36 -6.06
CA TYR A 32 14.39 -10.01 -5.16
C TYR A 32 15.52 -10.68 -5.96
N PRO A 33 16.75 -10.75 -5.42
CA PRO A 33 17.80 -11.55 -6.02
C PRO A 33 17.33 -12.99 -6.22
N LYS A 34 17.45 -13.50 -7.44
CA LYS A 34 17.03 -14.86 -7.82
C LYS A 34 17.59 -15.95 -6.90
N SER A 35 18.79 -15.75 -6.38
CA SER A 35 19.45 -16.64 -5.42
C SER A 35 18.68 -16.83 -4.10
N LEU A 36 17.80 -15.90 -3.73
CA LEU A 36 17.07 -15.94 -2.46
C LEU A 36 15.75 -16.72 -2.55
N TYR A 37 15.16 -16.87 -3.74
CA TYR A 37 13.82 -17.47 -3.89
C TYR A 37 13.71 -18.54 -5.00
N GLN A 38 14.58 -18.56 -6.02
CA GLN A 38 14.37 -19.45 -7.18
C GLN A 38 14.63 -20.93 -6.88
N ALA A 39 15.76 -21.26 -6.22
CA ALA A 39 16.08 -22.65 -5.94
C ALA A 39 15.18 -23.19 -4.81
N PRO A 40 14.72 -24.45 -4.85
CA PRO A 40 13.90 -25.04 -3.80
C PRO A 40 14.53 -25.02 -2.40
N SER A 41 15.86 -25.00 -2.34
CA SER A 41 16.64 -24.88 -1.10
C SER A 41 16.81 -23.45 -0.59
N SER A 42 16.30 -22.44 -1.31
CA SER A 42 16.46 -21.03 -0.95
C SER A 42 15.52 -20.67 0.19
N PRO A 43 15.93 -19.78 1.12
CA PRO A 43 15.14 -19.45 2.30
C PRO A 43 13.78 -18.81 1.97
N LEU A 44 13.67 -18.12 0.83
CA LEU A 44 12.44 -17.44 0.41
C LEU A 44 11.69 -18.17 -0.71
N HIS A 45 11.98 -19.45 -0.95
CA HIS A 45 11.30 -20.21 -2.00
C HIS A 45 9.78 -20.28 -1.80
N PHE A 46 9.32 -20.26 -0.55
CA PHE A 46 7.89 -20.27 -0.22
C PHE A 46 7.12 -19.07 -0.80
N LEU A 47 7.78 -17.96 -1.15
CA LEU A 47 7.15 -16.81 -1.79
C LEU A 47 6.60 -17.16 -3.18
N LEU A 48 7.26 -18.07 -3.90
CA LEU A 48 6.75 -18.57 -5.18
C LEU A 48 5.49 -19.40 -4.98
N SER A 49 5.47 -20.26 -3.96
CA SER A 49 4.29 -21.05 -3.61
C SER A 49 3.14 -20.15 -3.16
N LEU A 50 3.44 -19.10 -2.38
CA LEU A 50 2.45 -18.12 -1.94
C LEU A 50 1.86 -17.34 -3.13
N ARG A 51 2.69 -16.87 -4.07
CA ARG A 51 2.23 -16.19 -5.28
C ARG A 51 1.39 -17.12 -6.17
N ALA A 52 1.83 -18.36 -6.37
CA ALA A 52 1.09 -19.34 -7.14
C ALA A 52 -0.28 -19.66 -6.50
N PHE A 53 -0.31 -19.83 -5.18
CA PHE A 53 -1.55 -20.00 -4.42
C PHE A 53 -2.46 -18.79 -4.59
N TYR A 54 -1.93 -17.57 -4.37
CA TYR A 54 -2.67 -16.32 -4.53
C TYR A 54 -3.31 -16.20 -5.92
N VAL A 55 -2.53 -16.38 -6.99
CA VAL A 55 -3.04 -16.31 -8.37
C VAL A 55 -4.08 -17.39 -8.63
N SER A 56 -3.85 -18.62 -8.17
CA SER A 56 -4.81 -19.71 -8.36
C SER A 56 -6.16 -19.45 -7.67
N SER A 57 -6.13 -18.89 -6.46
CA SER A 57 -7.32 -18.58 -5.67
C SER A 57 -8.05 -17.37 -6.23
N THR A 58 -7.35 -16.26 -6.42
CA THR A 58 -7.95 -14.96 -6.78
C THR A 58 -8.18 -14.77 -8.27
N GLY A 59 -7.42 -15.46 -9.12
CA GLY A 59 -7.42 -15.21 -10.55
C GLY A 59 -6.85 -13.83 -10.92
N ASP A 60 -5.98 -13.26 -10.08
CA ASP A 60 -5.46 -11.91 -10.29
C ASP A 60 -4.61 -11.81 -11.58
N PRO A 61 -5.06 -11.04 -12.58
CA PRO A 61 -4.39 -10.95 -13.87
C PRO A 61 -3.05 -10.19 -13.80
N PHE A 62 -2.88 -9.27 -12.86
CA PHE A 62 -1.66 -8.47 -12.74
C PHE A 62 -0.47 -9.33 -12.30
N PHE A 63 -0.73 -10.34 -11.47
CA PHE A 63 0.29 -11.26 -10.96
C PHE A 63 0.37 -12.59 -11.71
N ALA A 64 -0.65 -12.94 -12.52
CA ALA A 64 -0.72 -14.18 -13.30
C ALA A 64 0.22 -14.18 -14.51
N HIS A 65 0.48 -13.03 -15.12
CA HIS A 65 1.35 -12.97 -16.30
C HIS A 65 2.83 -13.03 -15.93
N GLN A 66 3.62 -13.73 -16.75
CA GLN A 66 5.08 -13.79 -16.60
C GLN A 66 5.76 -12.43 -16.83
N SER A 67 5.12 -11.55 -17.62
CA SER A 67 5.55 -10.18 -17.86
C SER A 67 4.47 -9.20 -17.40
N HIS A 68 4.85 -8.23 -16.57
CA HIS A 68 3.96 -7.14 -16.20
C HIS A 68 3.70 -6.22 -17.39
N GLN A 69 2.51 -5.62 -17.44
CA GLN A 69 2.25 -4.53 -18.37
C GLN A 69 3.18 -3.35 -18.03
N PRO A 70 3.71 -2.59 -19.02
CA PRO A 70 4.69 -1.53 -18.74
C PRO A 70 4.21 -0.47 -17.75
N TRP A 71 2.91 -0.14 -17.78
CA TRP A 71 2.31 0.81 -16.84
C TRP A 71 2.26 0.24 -15.41
N PHE A 72 2.02 -1.07 -15.26
CA PHE A 72 2.00 -1.72 -13.96
C PHE A 72 3.42 -1.86 -13.40
N GLU A 73 4.40 -2.12 -14.28
CA GLU A 73 5.81 -2.18 -13.88
C GLU A 73 6.29 -0.86 -13.26
N VAL A 74 5.93 0.30 -13.83
CA VAL A 74 6.28 1.58 -13.21
C VAL A 74 5.60 1.78 -11.85
N PHE A 75 4.38 1.29 -11.64
CA PHE A 75 3.75 1.31 -10.31
C PHE A 75 4.50 0.44 -9.31
N LEU A 76 5.02 -0.73 -9.70
CA LEU A 76 5.85 -1.54 -8.82
C LEU A 76 7.18 -0.87 -8.47
N TYR A 77 7.80 -0.13 -9.40
CA TYR A 77 8.98 0.68 -9.06
C TYR A 77 8.63 1.82 -8.09
N ILE A 78 7.51 2.52 -8.31
CA ILE A 78 7.03 3.55 -7.40
C ILE A 78 6.72 2.94 -6.02
N GLU A 79 6.15 1.75 -6.00
CA GLU A 79 5.85 1.04 -4.77
C GLU A 79 7.14 0.72 -4.01
N GLY A 80 8.14 0.11 -4.66
CA GLY A 80 9.41 -0.22 -4.03
C GLY A 80 10.23 1.00 -3.58
N LEU A 81 10.22 2.09 -4.35
CA LEU A 81 11.06 3.27 -4.10
C LEU A 81 10.39 4.33 -3.22
N VAL A 82 9.07 4.41 -3.22
CA VAL A 82 8.30 5.45 -2.52
C VAL A 82 7.39 4.86 -1.47
N GLN A 83 6.50 3.94 -1.84
CA GLN A 83 5.50 3.44 -0.89
C GLN A 83 6.11 2.57 0.20
N LEU A 84 7.06 1.70 -0.14
CA LEU A 84 7.72 0.79 0.79
C LEU A 84 8.46 1.53 1.93
N PRO A 85 9.38 2.49 1.67
CA PRO A 85 10.03 3.21 2.76
C PRO A 85 9.05 4.05 3.59
N LEU A 86 8.02 4.63 2.95
CA LEU A 86 6.96 5.35 3.67
C LEU A 86 6.13 4.42 4.55
N ALA A 87 5.77 3.23 4.07
CA ALA A 87 5.03 2.23 4.82
C ALA A 87 5.84 1.74 6.02
N ALA A 88 7.12 1.41 5.83
CA ALA A 88 8.02 1.02 6.91
C ALA A 88 8.15 2.12 7.99
N TYR A 89 8.32 3.37 7.56
CA TYR A 89 8.34 4.52 8.46
C TYR A 89 7.02 4.69 9.21
N LEU A 90 5.88 4.61 8.51
CA LEU A 90 4.55 4.76 9.11
C LEU A 90 4.25 3.65 10.11
N VAL A 91 4.57 2.40 9.80
CA VAL A 91 4.43 1.27 10.73
C VAL A 91 5.26 1.51 11.98
N SER A 92 6.53 1.90 11.84
CA SER A 92 7.40 2.21 12.98
C SER A 92 6.82 3.33 13.86
N GLN A 93 6.34 4.42 13.24
CA GLN A 93 5.81 5.57 13.98
C GLN A 93 4.44 5.29 14.60
N LEU A 94 3.57 4.55 13.90
CA LEU A 94 2.24 4.21 14.39
C LEU A 94 2.28 3.06 15.40
N ALA A 95 3.30 2.22 15.43
CA ALA A 95 3.51 1.24 16.50
C ALA A 95 3.83 1.90 17.85
N SER A 96 4.32 3.15 17.83
CA SER A 96 4.53 3.93 19.04
C SER A 96 3.22 4.31 19.73
N LYS A 97 3.24 4.34 21.07
CA LYS A 97 2.13 4.84 21.91
C LYS A 97 1.92 6.35 21.81
N LYS A 98 2.85 7.07 21.17
CA LYS A 98 2.77 8.53 20.98
C LYS A 98 1.72 8.88 19.91
N ALA A 99 1.08 10.03 20.07
CA ALA A 99 0.21 10.59 19.04
C ALA A 99 0.99 10.91 17.75
N SER A 100 0.29 11.01 16.63
CA SER A 100 0.88 11.37 15.34
C SER A 100 1.61 12.72 15.41
N SER A 101 2.79 12.75 14.78
CA SER A 101 3.61 13.96 14.62
C SER A 101 3.40 14.55 13.22
N GLY A 102 3.76 15.82 13.02
CA GLY A 102 3.70 16.45 11.69
C GLY A 102 4.42 15.65 10.59
N PRO A 103 5.65 15.13 10.83
CA PRO A 103 6.31 14.24 9.88
C PRO A 103 5.56 12.93 9.61
N THR A 104 4.91 12.34 10.62
CA THR A 104 4.08 11.13 10.45
C THR A 104 2.86 11.43 9.57
N GLU A 105 2.22 12.58 9.80
CA GLU A 105 1.05 13.01 9.04
C GLU A 105 1.43 13.32 7.59
N LEU A 106 2.55 14.00 7.34
CA LEU A 106 3.05 14.24 5.99
C LEU A 106 3.37 12.93 5.26
N ALA A 107 4.04 11.98 5.92
CA ALA A 107 4.33 10.68 5.33
C ALA A 107 3.05 9.90 5.02
N GLY A 108 2.05 9.96 5.91
CA GLY A 108 0.75 9.30 5.73
C GLY A 108 -0.07 9.90 4.59
N LEU A 109 0.00 11.23 4.42
CA LEU A 109 -0.58 11.92 3.27
C LEU A 109 0.06 11.45 1.96
N ALA A 110 1.39 11.51 1.86
CA ALA A 110 2.11 11.08 0.66
C ALA A 110 1.85 9.60 0.33
N PHE A 111 1.96 8.72 1.33
CA PHE A 111 1.68 7.29 1.18
C PHE A 111 0.25 7.03 0.72
N GLY A 112 -0.73 7.66 1.37
CA GLY A 112 -2.14 7.50 1.07
C GLY A 112 -2.47 7.95 -0.36
N SER A 113 -1.95 9.10 -0.79
CA SER A 113 -2.15 9.63 -2.14
C SER A 113 -1.58 8.72 -3.23
N VAL A 114 -0.33 8.26 -3.07
CA VAL A 114 0.32 7.39 -4.06
C VAL A 114 -0.37 6.03 -4.13
N THR A 115 -0.69 5.45 -2.96
CA THR A 115 -1.39 4.16 -2.90
C THR A 115 -2.78 4.25 -3.52
N PHE A 116 -3.55 5.28 -3.18
CA PHE A 116 -4.87 5.49 -3.79
C PHE A 116 -4.78 5.59 -5.31
N MET A 117 -3.83 6.35 -5.84
CA MET A 117 -3.63 6.50 -7.28
C MET A 117 -3.33 5.16 -7.96
N GLY A 118 -2.39 4.37 -7.42
CA GLY A 118 -2.03 3.06 -7.97
C GLY A 118 -3.18 2.06 -7.90
N SER A 119 -3.84 1.94 -6.74
CA SER A 119 -4.96 1.04 -6.56
C SER A 119 -6.19 1.46 -7.37
N ALA A 120 -6.45 2.76 -7.53
CA ALA A 120 -7.52 3.26 -8.39
C ALA A 120 -7.27 2.93 -9.87
N ALA A 121 -6.02 3.03 -10.34
CA ALA A 121 -5.65 2.59 -11.68
C ALA A 121 -5.92 1.09 -11.87
N CYS A 122 -5.53 0.25 -10.90
CA CYS A 122 -5.82 -1.19 -10.94
C CYS A 122 -7.32 -1.50 -10.91
N CYS A 123 -8.10 -0.80 -10.07
CA CYS A 123 -9.56 -0.93 -10.03
C CYS A 123 -10.19 -0.57 -11.38
N PHE A 124 -9.73 0.53 -12.00
CA PHE A 124 -10.26 0.99 -13.26
C PHE A 124 -9.92 0.02 -14.40
N GLU A 125 -8.69 -0.49 -14.44
CA GLU A 125 -8.30 -1.52 -15.40
C GLU A 125 -9.14 -2.79 -15.21
N LEU A 126 -9.24 -3.32 -13.98
CA LEU A 126 -10.06 -4.49 -13.68
C LEU A 126 -11.52 -4.29 -14.11
N TRP A 127 -12.07 -3.11 -13.90
CA TRP A 127 -13.43 -2.79 -14.35
C TRP A 127 -13.62 -3.00 -15.85
N HIS A 128 -12.63 -2.59 -16.65
CA HIS A 128 -12.67 -2.65 -18.11
C HIS A 128 -12.12 -3.96 -18.70
N MET A 129 -11.42 -4.79 -17.92
CA MET A 129 -10.94 -6.10 -18.36
C MET A 129 -12.10 -7.04 -18.73
N GLY A 130 -11.94 -7.74 -19.85
CA GLY A 130 -12.85 -8.78 -20.31
C GLY A 130 -12.74 -10.08 -19.50
N GLU A 131 -13.69 -10.99 -19.74
CA GLU A 131 -13.75 -12.30 -19.09
C GLU A 131 -12.60 -13.25 -19.48
N ASP A 132 -11.90 -12.92 -20.57
CA ASP A 132 -10.70 -13.60 -21.06
C ASP A 132 -9.49 -13.41 -20.13
N MET A 133 -9.46 -12.30 -19.38
CA MET A 133 -8.36 -11.96 -18.47
C MET A 133 -8.69 -12.29 -17.02
N VAL A 134 -9.94 -12.09 -16.59
CA VAL A 134 -10.41 -12.42 -15.25
C VAL A 134 -11.83 -12.96 -15.32
N SER A 135 -12.07 -14.14 -14.74
CA SER A 135 -13.40 -14.74 -14.79
C SER A 135 -14.43 -13.84 -14.10
N ALA A 136 -15.65 -13.77 -14.65
CA ALA A 136 -16.72 -12.92 -14.10
C ALA A 136 -17.02 -13.23 -12.61
N GLU A 137 -16.92 -14.50 -12.22
CA GLU A 137 -17.11 -14.97 -10.85
C GLU A 137 -16.05 -14.40 -9.88
N LYS A 138 -14.79 -14.33 -10.32
CA LYS A 138 -13.68 -13.84 -9.48
C LYS A 138 -13.49 -12.34 -9.57
N LYS A 139 -13.88 -11.71 -10.68
CA LYS A 139 -13.75 -10.27 -10.93
C LYS A 139 -14.40 -9.43 -9.84
N GLY A 140 -15.62 -9.78 -9.43
CA GLY A 140 -16.33 -9.07 -8.37
C GLY A 140 -15.60 -9.15 -7.03
N ALA A 141 -15.18 -10.36 -6.63
CA ALA A 141 -14.44 -10.58 -5.39
C ALA A 141 -13.07 -9.86 -5.40
N LEU A 142 -12.37 -9.89 -6.53
CA LEU A 142 -11.06 -9.25 -6.69
C LEU A 142 -11.19 -7.72 -6.63
N LEU A 143 -12.12 -7.15 -7.41
CA LEU A 143 -12.32 -5.71 -7.47
C LEU A 143 -12.82 -5.16 -6.13
N TYR A 144 -13.92 -5.68 -5.60
CA TYR A 144 -14.59 -5.12 -4.43
C TYR A 144 -13.99 -5.61 -3.11
N GLY A 145 -13.44 -6.82 -3.09
CA GLY A 145 -12.89 -7.45 -1.88
C GLY A 145 -11.39 -7.18 -1.69
N THR A 146 -10.62 -7.04 -2.77
CA THR A 146 -9.17 -6.81 -2.69
C THR A 146 -8.82 -5.39 -3.06
N TYR A 147 -9.00 -4.97 -4.32
CA TYR A 147 -8.44 -3.71 -4.83
C TYR A 147 -9.15 -2.46 -4.30
N LEU A 148 -10.49 -2.46 -4.23
CA LEU A 148 -11.25 -1.29 -3.81
C LEU A 148 -10.96 -0.86 -2.36
N PRO A 149 -10.86 -1.78 -1.36
CA PRO A 149 -10.40 -1.43 -0.02
C PRO A 149 -9.01 -0.75 -0.03
N PHE A 150 -8.07 -1.24 -0.84
CA PHE A 150 -6.75 -0.62 -1.00
C PHE A 150 -6.78 0.71 -1.77
N ALA A 151 -7.87 1.08 -2.43
CA ALA A 151 -8.05 2.43 -2.94
C ALA A 151 -8.72 3.34 -1.90
N VAL A 152 -9.85 2.90 -1.35
CA VAL A 152 -10.70 3.72 -0.48
C VAL A 152 -10.01 4.04 0.84
N ILE A 153 -9.41 3.04 1.50
CA ILE A 153 -8.79 3.26 2.80
C ILE A 153 -7.60 4.24 2.70
N PRO A 154 -6.67 4.10 1.74
CA PRO A 154 -5.58 5.07 1.57
C PRO A 154 -6.05 6.48 1.19
N ALA A 155 -7.15 6.61 0.45
CA ALA A 155 -7.76 7.92 0.20
C ALA A 155 -8.27 8.55 1.51
N LEU A 156 -8.96 7.78 2.36
CA LEU A 156 -9.42 8.24 3.67
C LEU A 156 -8.24 8.60 4.59
N LEU A 157 -7.18 7.78 4.58
CA LEU A 157 -5.94 8.06 5.30
C LEU A 157 -5.32 9.39 4.83
N ALA A 158 -5.22 9.62 3.52
CA ALA A 158 -4.66 10.85 2.97
C ALA A 158 -5.44 12.08 3.44
N VAL A 159 -6.78 12.03 3.36
CA VAL A 159 -7.64 13.12 3.83
C VAL A 159 -7.50 13.35 5.33
N ASP A 160 -7.51 12.28 6.15
CA ASP A 160 -7.35 12.39 7.60
C ASP A 160 -6.00 13.02 7.97
N MET A 161 -4.91 12.59 7.31
CA MET A 161 -3.58 13.12 7.56
C MET A 161 -3.44 14.57 7.11
N TYR A 162 -4.05 14.95 5.98
CA TYR A 162 -4.13 16.34 5.53
C TYR A 162 -4.85 17.23 6.56
N LEU A 163 -6.00 16.80 7.06
CA LEU A 163 -6.79 17.55 8.03
C LEU A 163 -6.07 17.73 9.37
N ARG A 164 -5.19 16.80 9.77
CA ARG A 164 -4.34 16.94 10.96
C ARG A 164 -3.13 17.84 10.72
N LEU A 165 -2.54 17.76 9.52
CA LEU A 165 -1.33 18.49 9.16
C LEU A 165 -1.62 19.99 8.95
N LEU A 166 -2.75 20.32 8.32
CA LEU A 166 -3.10 21.70 7.95
C LEU A 166 -3.08 22.68 9.15
N PRO A 167 -3.71 22.38 10.32
CA PRO A 167 -3.61 23.24 11.50
C PRO A 167 -2.17 23.45 11.99
N ARG A 168 -1.28 22.46 11.85
CA ARG A 168 0.11 22.57 12.30
C ARG A 168 0.92 23.50 11.40
N VAL A 169 0.68 23.43 10.10
CA VAL A 169 1.29 24.35 9.12
C VAL A 169 0.82 25.77 9.40
N GLN A 170 -0.49 25.99 9.55
CA GLN A 170 -1.07 27.30 9.86
C GLN A 170 -0.53 27.91 11.16
N GLN A 171 -0.37 27.11 12.22
CA GLN A 171 0.23 27.56 13.48
C GLN A 171 1.71 27.94 13.34
N SER A 172 2.45 27.24 12.50
CA SER A 172 3.87 27.53 12.24
C SER A 172 4.02 28.85 11.48
N ASP A 173 3.17 29.08 10.48
CA ASP A 173 3.14 30.35 9.73
C ASP A 173 2.75 31.54 10.60
N ALA A 174 1.78 31.37 11.51
CA ALA A 174 1.37 32.43 12.44
C ALA A 174 2.51 32.83 13.39
N LYS A 175 3.27 31.85 13.91
CA LYS A 175 4.44 32.11 14.74
C LYS A 175 5.55 32.84 13.98
N ALA A 176 5.83 32.43 12.74
CA ALA A 176 6.85 33.06 11.91
C ALA A 176 6.53 34.53 11.58
N LYS A 177 5.25 34.92 11.51
CA LYS A 177 4.83 36.31 11.27
C LYS A 177 4.88 37.20 12.53
N THR A 178 5.03 36.61 13.71
CA THR A 178 4.99 37.33 15.00
C THR A 178 6.39 37.47 15.63
N GLN A 179 7.40 36.80 15.06
CA GLN A 179 8.83 36.95 15.40
C GLN A 179 9.52 37.88 14.41
#